data_AF-A0A520I985-F1
#
_entry.id   AF-A0A520I985-F1
#
_cell.length_a   1.000
_cell.length_b   1.000
_cell.length_c   1.000
_cell.angle_alpha   90.00
_cell.angle_beta   90.00
_cell.angle_gamma   90.00
#
_symmetry.space_group_name_H-M   'P 1'
#
loop_
_entity.id
_entity.type
_entity.pdbx_description
1 polymer ?
#
loop_
_entity_poly.entity_id
_entity_poly.type
_entity_poly.pdbx_seq_one_letter_code
_entity_poly.pdbx_strand_id
1 'polypeptide(L)'
;MNSLKSLLSLCLIFLVHIATAQKVGQADSITIAAGPEYDKVGSFHRFFLGESYRKIWATPVKMRVIDLQKEKGGLKIIKLGGGMQTRSLRLVDPTGKEWALRTIQKYPERGLPESLRPTIAKDIVQDQVSTNHPYAALVVPVLADALNIPNAKPEIIYIGDDAGLGEYRKDFSNAAYLLEPRSPFEEETDNTLKVQRKIQEDNDTKADQKLTLRSRLLDFVLGDWDRHEDNWRWLAKKEKGETTYIPVPRDRDKVFYKTSGVFPWVLNHQWLKSHLQPYSETIRDVNHWNFNERYFDRYFLNELSEQDWRAEIIFVQNKLSNEVIANAFKKMPDTIFKLSGAELIRNLTSRRDKLDGLAMQYYRFLSINVDVPASDKKEFFEVINKDNGDLHIKIHNINKEGKHGRLVYSRTFTPDITKEVRLYGMAGEDIFNVEGDKGSGIKLRIIGGGDSDKFDINPGIANKPFIYDRADEANSFPSRKDARLRLAKDTAVNYYDKNAFLYDRSGILFNVNYNIDQGLQLAGGYLIEKQGFRKEPYASKHEFWANYSTGRQSFILDYLADFKKAVGNNDLVIHANLL
;
A
#
# COMPACT_ATOMS: atom_id res chain seq x y z
N MET A 1 37.01 -95.76 -5.53
CA MET A 1 35.89 -94.80 -5.56
C MET A 1 36.45 -93.44 -5.98
N ASN A 2 37.06 -93.39 -7.16
CA ASN A 2 36.49 -93.07 -8.49
C ASN A 2 36.68 -91.56 -8.74
N SER A 3 37.91 -91.14 -9.11
CA SER A 3 38.36 -90.95 -10.52
C SER A 3 37.77 -89.64 -11.10
N LEU A 4 38.45 -88.72 -11.77
CA LEU A 4 39.71 -88.74 -12.51
C LEU A 4 39.92 -87.30 -13.05
N LYS A 5 41.18 -86.85 -13.15
CA LYS A 5 41.79 -86.05 -14.22
C LYS A 5 41.43 -84.56 -14.49
N SER A 6 42.53 -83.80 -14.51
CA SER A 6 43.05 -82.92 -15.58
C SER A 6 42.47 -81.50 -15.70
N LEU A 7 43.23 -80.44 -15.37
CA LEU A 7 44.31 -79.73 -16.11
C LEU A 7 43.83 -78.83 -17.27
N LEU A 8 44.15 -77.53 -17.14
CA LEU A 8 44.50 -76.47 -18.12
C LEU A 8 43.66 -75.18 -18.14
N SER A 9 44.34 -74.10 -17.76
CA SER A 9 44.52 -72.79 -18.44
C SER A 9 43.34 -72.11 -19.16
N LEU A 10 43.08 -70.83 -18.86
CA LEU A 10 43.71 -69.66 -19.49
C LEU A 10 42.84 -68.37 -19.37
N CYS A 11 43.51 -67.24 -19.16
CA CYS A 11 43.21 -65.86 -19.60
C CYS A 11 42.11 -64.97 -18.97
N LEU A 12 42.63 -63.83 -18.48
CA LEU A 12 42.08 -62.46 -18.39
C LEU A 12 40.83 -62.15 -19.23
N ILE A 13 39.94 -61.32 -18.69
CA ILE A 13 39.48 -60.06 -19.31
C ILE A 13 39.06 -59.07 -18.19
N PHE A 14 39.70 -57.90 -18.21
CA PHE A 14 39.26 -56.68 -17.53
C PHE A 14 37.92 -56.23 -18.13
N LEU A 15 36.85 -56.18 -17.34
CA LEU A 15 35.61 -55.50 -17.72
C LEU A 15 35.59 -54.12 -17.08
N VAL A 16 36.15 -53.15 -17.81
CA VAL A 16 35.88 -51.73 -17.63
C VAL A 16 34.39 -51.53 -17.89
N HIS A 17 33.60 -51.32 -16.84
CA HIS A 17 32.26 -50.75 -16.99
C HIS A 17 32.42 -49.27 -17.31
N ILE A 18 32.38 -48.94 -18.60
CA ILE A 18 32.07 -47.59 -19.04
C ILE A 18 30.62 -47.34 -18.61
N ALA A 19 30.44 -46.76 -17.43
CA ALA A 19 29.21 -46.10 -17.07
C ALA A 19 29.10 -44.89 -18.02
N THR A 20 28.41 -45.09 -19.14
CA THR A 20 27.82 -43.96 -19.87
C THR A 20 26.83 -43.32 -18.92
N ALA A 21 27.29 -42.30 -18.20
CA ALA A 21 26.40 -41.32 -17.61
C ALA A 21 25.62 -40.71 -18.78
N GLN A 22 24.45 -41.29 -19.09
CA GLN A 22 23.40 -40.52 -19.73
C GLN A 22 23.19 -39.33 -18.79
N LYS A 23 23.75 -38.17 -19.17
CA LYS A 23 23.23 -36.90 -18.72
C LYS A 23 21.76 -36.94 -19.09
N VAL A 24 20.91 -37.28 -18.13
CA VAL A 24 19.47 -37.07 -18.23
C VAL A 24 19.37 -35.58 -18.51
N GLY A 25 19.10 -35.24 -19.78
CA GLY A 25 18.88 -33.87 -20.18
C GLY A 25 17.76 -33.35 -19.29
N GLN A 26 18.05 -32.31 -18.52
CA GLN A 26 17.04 -31.61 -17.74
C GLN A 26 15.95 -31.21 -18.74
N ALA A 27 14.74 -31.75 -18.57
CA ALA A 27 13.66 -31.46 -19.50
C ALA A 27 13.45 -29.94 -19.60
N ASP A 28 13.37 -29.39 -20.81
CA ASP A 28 13.23 -27.94 -21.04
C ASP A 28 11.99 -27.33 -20.38
N SER A 29 11.04 -28.18 -19.99
CA SER A 29 9.83 -27.78 -19.27
C SER A 29 9.35 -28.87 -18.31
N ILE A 30 8.56 -28.44 -17.33
CA ILE A 30 7.88 -29.31 -16.38
C ILE A 30 6.41 -28.89 -16.27
N THR A 31 5.51 -29.82 -15.98
CA THR A 31 4.09 -29.51 -15.73
C THR A 31 3.73 -29.85 -14.29
N ILE A 32 3.52 -28.83 -13.47
CA ILE A 32 3.19 -28.96 -12.04
C ILE A 32 2.15 -27.93 -11.60
N ALA A 33 1.45 -28.23 -10.50
CA ALA A 33 0.60 -27.26 -9.82
C ALA A 33 1.44 -26.42 -8.84
N ALA A 34 1.10 -25.14 -8.66
CA ALA A 34 1.85 -24.24 -7.79
C ALA A 34 1.68 -24.54 -6.29
N GLY A 35 0.52 -25.08 -5.90
CA GLY A 35 0.18 -25.40 -4.51
C GLY A 35 -1.05 -26.31 -4.43
N PRO A 36 -0.95 -27.57 -4.89
CA PRO A 36 -2.09 -28.50 -4.93
C PRO A 36 -2.69 -28.83 -3.55
N GLU A 37 -1.96 -28.58 -2.47
CA GLU A 37 -2.43 -28.74 -1.10
C GLU A 37 -3.61 -27.83 -0.74
N TYR A 38 -3.73 -26.63 -1.35
CA TYR A 38 -4.81 -25.70 -1.03
C TYR A 38 -6.21 -26.20 -1.42
N ASP A 39 -6.29 -27.13 -2.38
CA ASP A 39 -7.56 -27.69 -2.84
C ASP A 39 -7.93 -29.00 -2.13
N LYS A 40 -7.06 -29.50 -1.24
CA LYS A 40 -7.30 -30.71 -0.42
C LYS A 40 -8.08 -30.39 0.85
N VAL A 41 -9.22 -29.72 0.70
CA VAL A 41 -10.08 -29.27 1.81
C VAL A 41 -11.54 -29.69 1.61
N GLY A 42 -12.21 -30.08 2.70
CA GLY A 42 -13.60 -30.54 2.69
C GLY A 42 -14.63 -29.39 2.61
N SER A 43 -15.90 -29.74 2.39
CA SER A 43 -16.99 -28.78 2.21
C SER A 43 -17.19 -27.83 3.40
N PHE A 44 -16.98 -28.32 4.63
CA PHE A 44 -17.08 -27.49 5.84
C PHE A 44 -16.03 -26.36 5.85
N HIS A 45 -14.77 -26.69 5.49
CA HIS A 45 -13.69 -25.70 5.36
C HIS A 45 -14.02 -24.65 4.31
N ARG A 46 -14.51 -25.07 3.13
CA ARG A 46 -14.92 -24.17 2.04
C ARG A 46 -16.09 -23.28 2.42
N PHE A 47 -17.04 -23.77 3.22
CA PHE A 47 -18.17 -22.97 3.71
C PHE A 47 -17.70 -21.84 4.63
N PHE A 48 -16.79 -22.11 5.56
CA PHE A 48 -16.33 -21.10 6.52
C PHE A 48 -15.22 -20.19 5.99
N LEU A 49 -14.24 -20.74 5.27
CA LEU A 49 -13.02 -20.04 4.84
C LEU A 49 -12.96 -19.74 3.33
N GLY A 50 -13.91 -20.27 2.55
CA GLY A 50 -14.08 -19.92 1.14
C GLY A 50 -13.38 -20.82 0.14
N GLU A 51 -13.80 -20.65 -1.11
CA GLU A 51 -13.29 -21.32 -2.31
C GLU A 51 -12.03 -20.63 -2.87
N SER A 52 -12.00 -19.29 -2.80
CA SER A 52 -10.86 -18.46 -3.24
C SER A 52 -10.32 -18.86 -4.63
N TYR A 53 -9.02 -19.08 -4.79
CA TYR A 53 -8.38 -19.59 -6.01
C TYR A 53 -7.84 -21.03 -5.88
N ARG A 54 -8.37 -21.85 -4.97
CA ARG A 54 -7.84 -23.20 -4.67
C ARG A 54 -7.67 -24.08 -5.91
N LYS A 55 -8.68 -24.12 -6.78
CA LYS A 55 -8.62 -24.86 -8.06
C LYS A 55 -7.50 -24.37 -8.98
N ILE A 56 -7.24 -23.07 -9.02
CA ILE A 56 -6.15 -22.50 -9.81
C ILE A 56 -4.81 -22.94 -9.24
N TRP A 57 -4.65 -22.91 -7.91
CA TRP A 57 -3.44 -23.36 -7.23
C TRP A 57 -3.15 -24.86 -7.45
N ALA A 58 -4.19 -25.68 -7.60
CA ALA A 58 -4.09 -27.11 -7.87
C ALA A 58 -4.03 -27.49 -9.36
N THR A 59 -4.19 -26.54 -10.28
CA THR A 59 -4.15 -26.81 -11.72
C THR A 59 -2.71 -26.94 -12.21
N PRO A 60 -2.33 -28.06 -12.87
CA PRO A 60 -1.01 -28.19 -13.46
C PRO A 60 -0.77 -27.18 -14.58
N VAL A 61 0.39 -26.53 -14.54
CA VAL A 61 0.85 -25.53 -15.52
C VAL A 61 2.20 -25.95 -16.06
N LYS A 62 2.35 -25.91 -17.37
CA LYS A 62 3.64 -26.11 -18.04
C LYS A 62 4.53 -24.88 -17.84
N MET A 63 5.70 -25.07 -17.27
CA MET A 63 6.68 -24.01 -16.97
C MET A 63 8.05 -24.39 -17.56
N ARG A 64 8.80 -23.38 -17.99
CA ARG A 64 10.18 -23.56 -18.44
C ARG A 64 11.06 -23.90 -17.25
N VAL A 65 11.86 -24.96 -17.37
CA VAL A 65 12.87 -25.28 -16.38
C VAL A 65 14.14 -24.51 -16.73
N ILE A 66 14.77 -23.87 -15.74
CA ILE A 66 16.04 -23.16 -15.95
C ILE A 66 17.18 -23.82 -15.19
N ASP A 67 18.38 -23.60 -15.72
CA ASP A 67 19.66 -23.89 -15.08
C ASP A 67 20.31 -22.53 -14.77
N LEU A 68 20.47 -22.19 -13.50
CA LEU A 68 20.99 -20.88 -13.06
C LEU A 68 22.38 -20.61 -13.63
N GLN A 69 23.20 -21.63 -13.84
CA GLN A 69 24.56 -21.48 -14.36
C GLN A 69 24.58 -21.18 -15.87
N LYS A 70 23.46 -21.39 -16.58
CA LYS A 70 23.33 -21.12 -18.02
C LYS A 70 22.38 -19.96 -18.34
N GLU A 71 21.32 -19.80 -17.56
CA GLU A 71 20.30 -18.77 -17.76
C GLU A 71 20.96 -17.38 -17.73
N LYS A 72 20.64 -16.54 -18.72
CA LYS A 72 21.26 -15.21 -18.93
C LYS A 72 22.80 -15.21 -18.94
N GLY A 73 23.42 -16.30 -19.38
CA GLY A 73 24.89 -16.44 -19.41
C GLY A 73 25.52 -16.84 -18.06
N GLY A 74 24.70 -17.15 -17.05
CA GLY A 74 25.14 -17.60 -15.72
C GLY A 74 24.77 -16.60 -14.63
N LEU A 75 23.62 -16.82 -14.00
CA LEU A 75 23.15 -16.04 -12.86
C LEU A 75 23.87 -16.44 -11.58
N LYS A 76 24.38 -15.44 -10.85
CA LYS A 76 25.00 -15.62 -9.54
C LYS A 76 24.12 -15.01 -8.45
N ILE A 77 23.95 -15.74 -7.35
CA ILE A 77 23.24 -15.25 -6.18
C ILE A 77 24.14 -14.27 -5.44
N ILE A 78 23.64 -13.05 -5.20
CA ILE A 78 24.37 -12.00 -4.49
C ILE A 78 23.73 -11.62 -3.16
N LYS A 79 22.45 -11.94 -2.96
CA LYS A 79 21.76 -11.62 -1.70
C LYS A 79 20.52 -12.47 -1.49
N LEU A 80 20.36 -13.00 -0.28
CA LEU A 80 19.07 -13.49 0.20
C LEU A 80 18.14 -12.30 0.49
N GLY A 81 16.94 -12.35 -0.05
CA GLY A 81 15.86 -11.42 0.27
C GLY A 81 14.60 -12.14 0.71
N GLY A 82 13.52 -11.38 0.78
CA GLY A 82 12.19 -11.90 1.10
C GLY A 82 11.66 -11.22 2.34
N GLY A 83 10.44 -10.70 2.22
CA GLY A 83 9.73 -10.07 3.34
C GLY A 83 9.04 -11.11 4.22
N MET A 84 7.92 -10.70 4.83
CA MET A 84 7.15 -11.53 5.77
C MET A 84 6.50 -12.78 5.14
N GLN A 85 6.40 -12.87 3.81
CA GLN A 85 5.70 -13.96 3.13
C GLN A 85 6.48 -14.59 1.96
N THR A 86 7.33 -13.85 1.25
CA THR A 86 7.98 -14.34 0.03
C THR A 86 9.42 -14.78 0.32
N ARG A 87 9.87 -15.90 -0.25
CA ARG A 87 11.30 -16.23 -0.34
C ARG A 87 11.84 -15.64 -1.63
N SER A 88 12.96 -14.92 -1.58
CA SER A 88 13.53 -14.36 -2.79
C SER A 88 15.04 -14.35 -2.80
N LEU A 89 15.63 -14.44 -3.99
CA LEU A 89 17.07 -14.23 -4.21
C LEU A 89 17.26 -13.03 -5.13
N ARG A 90 18.27 -12.21 -4.81
CA ARG A 90 18.83 -11.23 -5.74
C ARG A 90 19.94 -11.93 -6.51
N LEU A 91 19.80 -11.92 -7.83
CA LEU A 91 20.76 -12.51 -8.74
C LEU A 91 21.45 -11.41 -9.55
N VAL A 92 22.62 -11.71 -10.09
CA VAL A 92 23.33 -10.87 -11.05
C VAL A 92 23.79 -11.72 -12.23
N ASP A 93 23.66 -11.19 -13.44
CA ASP A 93 24.21 -11.82 -14.64
C ASP A 93 25.66 -11.37 -14.89
N PRO A 94 26.39 -11.96 -15.87
CA PRO A 94 27.77 -11.59 -16.15
C PRO A 94 27.96 -10.14 -16.62
N THR A 95 26.90 -9.46 -17.07
CA THR A 95 26.93 -8.04 -17.45
C THR A 95 26.76 -7.10 -16.26
N GLY A 96 26.50 -7.63 -15.07
CA GLY A 96 26.25 -6.84 -13.86
C GLY A 96 24.79 -6.46 -13.66
N LYS A 97 23.88 -6.88 -14.55
CA LYS A 97 22.46 -6.57 -14.42
C LYS A 97 21.81 -7.48 -13.38
N GLU A 98 20.97 -6.88 -12.56
CA GLU A 98 20.37 -7.55 -11.42
C GLU A 98 18.95 -8.04 -11.69
N TRP A 99 18.67 -9.20 -11.11
CA TRP A 99 17.42 -9.92 -11.27
C TRP A 99 16.85 -10.26 -9.88
N ALA A 100 15.52 -10.25 -9.79
CA ALA A 100 14.78 -10.73 -8.63
C ALA A 100 14.15 -12.08 -8.97
N LEU A 101 14.47 -13.09 -8.16
CA LEU A 101 13.85 -14.41 -8.19
C LEU A 101 12.95 -14.55 -6.96
N ARG A 102 11.64 -14.75 -7.14
CA ARG A 102 10.64 -14.74 -6.07
C ARG A 102 9.74 -15.97 -6.14
N THR A 103 9.53 -16.68 -5.03
CA THR A 103 8.62 -17.84 -5.02
C THR A 103 7.19 -17.42 -5.36
N ILE A 104 6.51 -18.23 -6.18
CA ILE A 104 5.05 -18.09 -6.37
C ILE A 104 4.34 -18.47 -5.07
N GLN A 105 4.73 -19.60 -4.46
CA GLN A 105 4.26 -20.00 -3.14
C GLN A 105 4.68 -18.98 -2.08
N LYS A 106 3.79 -18.71 -1.13
CA LYS A 106 4.01 -17.80 -0.01
C LYS A 106 4.09 -18.58 1.32
N TYR A 107 4.82 -18.00 2.26
CA TYR A 107 5.19 -18.54 3.56
C TYR A 107 4.86 -17.51 4.67
N PRO A 108 3.57 -17.22 4.90
CA PRO A 108 3.12 -16.18 5.82
C PRO A 108 3.38 -16.49 7.29
N GLU A 109 3.74 -17.72 7.65
CA GLU A 109 4.06 -18.13 9.01
C GLU A 109 5.26 -17.37 9.61
N ARG A 110 6.12 -16.80 8.77
CA ARG A 110 7.24 -15.94 9.20
C ARG A 110 6.76 -14.67 9.89
N GLY A 111 5.59 -14.16 9.50
CA GLY A 111 4.94 -13.01 10.12
C GLY A 111 4.22 -13.32 11.43
N LEU A 112 4.04 -14.60 11.78
CA LEU A 112 3.44 -14.98 13.06
C LEU A 112 4.46 -14.89 14.20
N PRO A 113 4.03 -14.44 15.40
CA PRO A 113 4.77 -14.64 16.63
C PRO A 113 5.18 -16.11 16.80
N GLU A 114 6.37 -16.35 17.33
CA GLU A 114 6.91 -17.71 17.43
C GLU A 114 6.00 -18.68 18.20
N SER A 115 5.30 -18.18 19.22
CA SER A 115 4.30 -18.92 20.00
C SER A 115 3.07 -19.36 19.20
N LEU A 116 2.74 -18.67 18.09
CA LEU A 116 1.57 -18.98 17.25
C LEU A 116 1.93 -19.89 16.06
N ARG A 117 3.21 -19.96 15.67
CA ARG A 117 3.69 -20.81 14.57
C ARG A 117 3.38 -22.31 14.72
N PRO A 118 3.38 -22.93 15.92
CA PRO A 118 3.01 -24.34 16.07
C PRO A 118 1.49 -24.57 16.21
N THR A 119 0.65 -23.53 16.08
CA THR A 119 -0.80 -23.62 16.30
C THR A 119 -1.59 -23.61 14.99
N ILE A 120 -2.90 -23.84 15.07
CA ILE A 120 -3.84 -23.70 13.93
C ILE A 120 -3.78 -22.33 13.26
N ALA A 121 -3.26 -21.29 13.95
CA ALA A 121 -3.05 -19.98 13.35
C ALA A 121 -2.15 -20.05 12.11
N LYS A 122 -1.10 -20.91 12.14
CA LYS A 122 -0.22 -21.14 10.98
C LYS A 122 -1.01 -21.68 9.80
N ASP A 123 -1.83 -22.70 10.02
CA ASP A 123 -2.59 -23.34 8.94
C ASP A 123 -3.62 -22.38 8.36
N ILE A 124 -4.27 -21.56 9.20
CA ILE A 124 -5.20 -20.52 8.75
C ILE A 124 -4.49 -19.47 7.90
N VAL A 125 -3.34 -18.92 8.34
CA VAL A 125 -2.64 -17.91 7.54
C VAL A 125 -2.05 -18.48 6.26
N GLN A 126 -1.59 -19.73 6.29
CA GLN A 126 -1.13 -20.44 5.09
C GLN A 126 -2.30 -20.64 4.11
N ASP A 127 -3.46 -21.07 4.60
CA ASP A 127 -4.67 -21.27 3.81
C ASP A 127 -5.13 -19.98 3.10
N GLN A 128 -4.95 -18.82 3.75
CA GLN A 128 -5.25 -17.52 3.15
C GLN A 128 -4.35 -17.16 1.95
N VAL A 129 -3.24 -17.86 1.69
CA VAL A 129 -2.46 -17.66 0.45
C VAL A 129 -3.31 -17.96 -0.78
N SER A 130 -4.27 -18.90 -0.66
CA SER A 130 -5.19 -19.29 -1.73
C SER A 130 -6.11 -18.15 -2.21
N THR A 131 -6.17 -17.02 -1.49
CA THR A 131 -6.93 -15.82 -1.90
C THR A 131 -6.21 -14.99 -2.95
N ASN A 132 -4.90 -15.17 -3.12
CA ASN A 132 -4.09 -14.49 -4.14
C ASN A 132 -4.06 -15.32 -5.42
N HIS A 133 -4.10 -14.65 -6.58
CA HIS A 133 -4.02 -15.30 -7.87
C HIS A 133 -2.55 -15.56 -8.26
N PRO A 134 -2.08 -16.82 -8.34
CA PRO A 134 -0.65 -17.15 -8.44
C PRO A 134 0.03 -16.67 -9.73
N TYR A 135 -0.75 -16.36 -10.77
CA TYR A 135 -0.26 -15.96 -12.09
C TYR A 135 -0.56 -14.51 -12.45
N ALA A 136 -1.11 -13.71 -11.53
CA ALA A 136 -1.66 -12.40 -11.88
C ALA A 136 -0.60 -11.34 -12.25
N ALA A 137 0.61 -11.46 -11.71
CA ALA A 137 1.72 -10.56 -12.03
C ALA A 137 2.07 -10.53 -13.53
N LEU A 138 1.72 -11.58 -14.29
CA LEU A 138 1.94 -11.64 -15.74
C LEU A 138 1.02 -10.72 -16.56
N VAL A 139 -0.13 -10.32 -15.99
CA VAL A 139 -1.13 -9.46 -16.66
C VAL A 139 -0.69 -8.00 -16.62
N VAL A 140 -0.06 -7.59 -15.53
CA VAL A 140 0.21 -6.18 -15.19
C VAL A 140 1.09 -5.45 -16.21
N PRO A 141 2.20 -6.01 -16.73
CA PRO A 141 3.11 -5.30 -17.64
C PRO A 141 2.44 -4.75 -18.89
N VAL A 142 1.50 -5.50 -19.50
CA VAL A 142 0.81 -5.07 -20.72
C VAL A 142 -0.06 -3.84 -20.45
N LEU A 143 -0.73 -3.80 -19.29
CA LEU A 143 -1.57 -2.67 -18.87
C LEU A 143 -0.71 -1.46 -18.46
N ALA A 144 0.40 -1.70 -17.75
CA ALA A 144 1.33 -0.66 -17.35
C ALA A 144 2.02 0.00 -18.55
N ASP A 145 2.47 -0.79 -19.54
CA ASP A 145 3.06 -0.31 -20.79
C ASP A 145 2.07 0.60 -21.54
N ALA A 146 0.78 0.22 -21.63
CA ALA A 146 -0.26 1.03 -22.27
C ALA A 146 -0.48 2.41 -21.60
N LEU A 147 -0.11 2.52 -20.32
CA LEU A 147 -0.23 3.74 -19.52
C LEU A 147 1.10 4.49 -19.35
N ASN A 148 2.17 4.03 -19.99
CA ASN A 148 3.53 4.55 -19.81
C ASN A 148 4.00 4.51 -18.35
N ILE A 149 3.59 3.48 -17.60
CA ILE A 149 4.03 3.26 -16.22
C ILE A 149 5.26 2.35 -16.25
N PRO A 150 6.41 2.79 -15.69
CA PRO A 150 7.59 1.94 -15.59
C PRO A 150 7.29 0.63 -14.85
N ASN A 151 7.65 -0.50 -15.45
CA ASN A 151 7.36 -1.82 -14.87
C ASN A 151 8.42 -2.85 -15.25
N ALA A 152 8.65 -3.82 -14.36
CA ALA A 152 9.41 -5.01 -14.68
C ALA A 152 8.52 -6.04 -15.39
N LYS A 153 9.13 -6.90 -16.20
CA LYS A 153 8.44 -7.93 -16.99
C LYS A 153 8.75 -9.32 -16.40
N PRO A 154 7.91 -9.84 -15.49
CA PRO A 154 8.14 -11.14 -14.88
C PRO A 154 7.90 -12.29 -15.87
N GLU A 155 8.70 -13.34 -15.73
CA GLU A 155 8.53 -14.64 -16.35
C GLU A 155 8.30 -15.70 -15.26
N ILE A 156 7.43 -16.67 -15.52
CA ILE A 156 7.27 -17.83 -14.65
C ILE A 156 8.20 -18.95 -15.10
N ILE A 157 9.03 -19.39 -14.17
CA ILE A 157 10.04 -20.41 -14.38
C ILE A 157 10.04 -21.43 -13.24
N TYR A 158 10.61 -22.60 -13.48
CA TYR A 158 10.82 -23.62 -12.48
C TYR A 158 12.33 -23.86 -12.29
N ILE A 159 12.75 -23.95 -11.04
CA ILE A 159 14.11 -24.36 -10.69
C ILE A 159 14.00 -25.72 -10.00
N GLY A 160 14.66 -26.72 -10.58
CA GLY A 160 14.75 -28.06 -10.00
C GLY A 160 15.78 -28.13 -8.89
N ASP A 161 16.42 -29.29 -8.74
CA ASP A 161 17.52 -29.48 -7.81
C ASP A 161 18.86 -28.98 -8.39
N ASP A 162 18.93 -27.66 -8.61
CA ASP A 162 20.00 -26.97 -9.33
C ASP A 162 21.24 -26.72 -8.44
N ALA A 163 22.42 -27.07 -8.93
CA ALA A 163 23.70 -26.85 -8.23
C ALA A 163 24.06 -25.36 -8.11
N GLY A 164 23.60 -24.50 -9.02
CA GLY A 164 23.76 -23.05 -8.97
C GLY A 164 23.08 -22.39 -7.77
N LEU A 165 22.17 -23.09 -7.08
CA LEU A 165 21.57 -22.62 -5.83
C LEU A 165 22.56 -22.66 -4.65
N GLY A 166 23.63 -23.46 -4.71
CA GLY A 166 24.63 -23.56 -3.64
C GLY A 166 24.00 -23.84 -2.27
N GLU A 167 24.32 -23.02 -1.27
CA GLU A 167 23.78 -23.10 0.08
C GLU A 167 22.25 -22.95 0.17
N TYR A 168 21.63 -22.30 -0.82
CA TYR A 168 20.19 -22.02 -0.85
C TYR A 168 19.36 -23.20 -1.37
N ARG A 169 20.01 -24.28 -1.81
CA ARG A 169 19.36 -25.45 -2.44
C ARG A 169 18.25 -26.06 -1.58
N LYS A 170 18.41 -26.09 -0.25
CA LYS A 170 17.39 -26.61 0.69
C LYS A 170 16.07 -25.83 0.64
N ASP A 171 16.16 -24.51 0.47
CA ASP A 171 15.00 -23.61 0.56
C ASP A 171 14.43 -23.19 -0.80
N PHE A 172 15.21 -23.38 -1.87
CA PHE A 172 14.91 -22.86 -3.21
C PHE A 172 14.89 -23.91 -4.34
N SER A 173 15.21 -25.18 -4.07
CA SER A 173 15.05 -26.23 -5.08
C SER A 173 13.59 -26.62 -5.28
N ASN A 174 13.30 -27.16 -6.46
CA ASN A 174 12.02 -27.80 -6.81
C ASN A 174 10.78 -26.92 -6.62
N ALA A 175 10.85 -25.67 -7.08
CA ALA A 175 9.77 -24.71 -6.93
C ALA A 175 9.57 -23.82 -8.16
N ALA A 176 8.37 -23.26 -8.26
CA ALA A 176 8.01 -22.27 -9.26
C ALA A 176 8.29 -20.84 -8.77
N TYR A 177 8.80 -20.01 -9.67
CA TYR A 177 9.28 -18.67 -9.39
C TYR A 177 8.77 -17.66 -10.41
N LEU A 178 8.70 -16.41 -9.97
CA LEU A 178 8.77 -15.23 -10.82
C LEU A 178 10.24 -14.80 -10.93
N LEU A 179 10.74 -14.69 -12.16
CA LEU A 179 12.04 -14.11 -12.46
C LEU A 179 11.82 -12.80 -13.25
N GLU A 180 12.38 -11.70 -12.76
CA GLU A 180 12.24 -10.39 -13.41
C GLU A 180 13.49 -9.52 -13.18
N PRO A 181 13.77 -8.54 -14.06
CA PRO A 181 14.75 -7.51 -13.78
C PRO A 181 14.40 -6.78 -12.48
N ARG A 182 15.38 -6.54 -11.61
CA ARG A 182 15.14 -5.82 -10.35
C ARG A 182 14.67 -4.37 -10.56
N SER A 183 15.09 -3.78 -11.67
CA SER A 183 14.73 -2.44 -12.13
C SER A 183 14.45 -2.50 -13.63
N PRO A 184 13.44 -1.76 -14.13
CA PRO A 184 13.27 -1.55 -15.57
C PRO A 184 14.32 -0.61 -16.17
N PHE A 185 15.11 0.06 -15.32
CA PHE A 185 16.17 1.01 -15.69
C PHE A 185 17.54 0.49 -15.28
N GLU A 186 18.58 0.92 -15.99
CA GLU A 186 19.98 0.66 -15.60
C GLU A 186 20.43 1.60 -14.48
N GLU A 187 19.88 2.82 -14.46
CA GLU A 187 20.14 3.83 -13.46
C GLU A 187 19.66 3.42 -12.07
N GLU A 188 20.38 3.91 -11.05
CA GLU A 188 19.99 3.69 -9.66
C GLU A 188 18.68 4.42 -9.35
N THR A 189 17.76 3.70 -8.69
CA THR A 189 16.50 4.27 -8.19
C THR A 189 16.58 4.48 -6.69
N ASP A 190 15.77 5.37 -6.12
CA ASP A 190 15.66 5.61 -4.68
C ASP A 190 14.42 4.93 -4.06
N ASN A 191 14.45 4.65 -2.75
CA ASN A 191 13.23 4.26 -2.01
C ASN A 191 12.39 5.50 -1.66
N THR A 192 11.12 5.27 -1.34
CA THR A 192 10.16 6.32 -0.98
C THR A 192 10.62 7.18 0.19
N LEU A 193 11.18 6.60 1.25
CA LEU A 193 11.67 7.37 2.40
C LEU A 193 12.79 8.36 2.02
N LYS A 194 13.70 7.95 1.14
CA LYS A 194 14.79 8.81 0.63
C LYS A 194 14.25 9.90 -0.28
N VAL A 195 13.25 9.60 -1.11
CA VAL A 195 12.59 10.61 -1.95
C VAL A 195 11.83 11.64 -1.10
N GLN A 196 11.05 11.21 -0.12
CA GLN A 196 10.36 12.11 0.80
C GLN A 196 11.36 13.03 1.51
N ARG A 197 12.48 12.48 1.99
CA ARG A 197 13.55 13.29 2.59
C ARG A 197 14.13 14.30 1.61
N LYS A 198 14.45 13.91 0.38
CA LYS A 198 15.03 14.83 -0.62
C LYS A 198 14.05 15.91 -1.08
N ILE A 199 12.75 15.59 -1.16
CA ILE A 199 11.69 16.59 -1.43
C ILE A 199 11.61 17.57 -0.26
N GLN A 200 11.69 17.08 0.97
CA GLN A 200 11.73 17.93 2.15
C GLN A 200 13.01 18.78 2.19
N GLU A 201 14.19 18.24 1.90
CA GLU A 201 15.46 18.98 2.01
C GLU A 201 15.59 20.13 0.99
N ASP A 202 14.88 20.08 -0.14
CA ASP A 202 15.10 20.99 -1.28
C ASP A 202 13.83 21.22 -2.12
N ASN A 203 13.37 22.48 -2.19
CA ASN A 203 12.24 22.90 -3.01
C ASN A 203 12.45 22.77 -4.54
N ASP A 204 13.67 22.51 -5.03
CA ASP A 204 13.96 22.15 -6.43
C ASP A 204 13.71 20.66 -6.73
N THR A 205 13.30 19.89 -5.73
CA THR A 205 12.99 18.46 -5.84
C THR A 205 11.50 18.20 -5.71
N LYS A 206 10.93 17.45 -6.66
CA LYS A 206 9.51 17.06 -6.65
C LYS A 206 9.29 15.63 -7.10
N ALA A 207 8.10 15.09 -6.82
CA ALA A 207 7.62 13.84 -7.41
C ALA A 207 6.72 14.12 -8.62
N ASP A 208 6.73 13.24 -9.62
CA ASP A 208 5.75 13.26 -10.69
C ASP A 208 4.39 12.78 -10.15
N GLN A 209 3.60 13.71 -9.61
CA GLN A 209 2.29 13.40 -9.03
C GLN A 209 1.31 12.85 -10.09
N LYS A 210 1.39 13.30 -11.35
CA LYS A 210 0.48 12.83 -12.43
C LYS A 210 0.73 11.38 -12.79
N LEU A 211 1.99 10.99 -12.98
CA LEU A 211 2.32 9.59 -13.21
C LEU A 211 2.08 8.72 -11.97
N THR A 212 2.23 9.30 -10.77
CA THR A 212 1.87 8.62 -9.51
C THR A 212 0.38 8.34 -9.47
N LEU A 213 -0.47 9.34 -9.76
CA LEU A 213 -1.92 9.17 -9.86
C LEU A 213 -2.29 8.11 -10.90
N ARG A 214 -1.70 8.16 -12.10
CA ARG A 214 -1.95 7.17 -13.15
C ARG A 214 -1.63 5.75 -12.68
N SER A 215 -0.55 5.58 -11.93
CA SER A 215 -0.17 4.30 -11.33
C SER A 215 -1.20 3.82 -10.30
N ARG A 216 -1.75 4.74 -9.50
CA ARG A 216 -2.83 4.45 -8.54
C ARG A 216 -4.17 4.14 -9.22
N LEU A 217 -4.49 4.82 -10.32
CA LEU A 217 -5.68 4.51 -11.12
C LEU A 217 -5.59 3.10 -11.73
N LEU A 218 -4.40 2.66 -12.14
CA LEU A 218 -4.19 1.26 -12.54
C LEU A 218 -4.42 0.30 -11.37
N ASP A 219 -4.04 0.65 -10.14
CA ASP A 219 -4.31 -0.15 -8.93
C ASP A 219 -5.81 -0.33 -8.70
N PHE A 220 -6.62 0.72 -8.87
CA PHE A 220 -8.08 0.65 -8.77
C PHE A 220 -8.66 -0.37 -9.75
N VAL A 221 -8.21 -0.32 -11.02
CA VAL A 221 -8.65 -1.21 -12.09
C VAL A 221 -8.23 -2.66 -11.82
N LEU A 222 -7.01 -2.88 -11.35
CA LEU A 222 -6.46 -4.20 -11.00
C LEU A 222 -7.00 -4.77 -9.68
N GLY A 223 -7.45 -3.91 -8.77
CA GLY A 223 -7.73 -4.29 -7.39
C GLY A 223 -6.47 -4.62 -6.59
N ASP A 224 -5.41 -3.83 -6.76
CA ASP A 224 -4.19 -3.91 -5.95
C ASP A 224 -4.39 -3.12 -4.64
N TRP A 225 -4.65 -3.82 -3.53
CA TRP A 225 -5.11 -3.25 -2.25
C TRP A 225 -4.00 -3.08 -1.20
N ASP A 226 -2.77 -3.48 -1.54
CA ASP A 226 -1.64 -3.55 -0.61
C ASP A 226 -0.46 -2.72 -1.12
N ARG A 227 -0.71 -1.45 -1.51
CA ARG A 227 0.31 -0.57 -2.07
C ARG A 227 0.95 0.32 -1.00
N HIS A 228 1.87 -0.23 -0.23
CA HIS A 228 2.65 0.53 0.75
C HIS A 228 3.94 1.11 0.15
N GLU A 229 4.63 1.99 0.88
CA GLU A 229 5.77 2.80 0.42
C GLU A 229 6.92 1.97 -0.16
N ASP A 230 7.15 0.76 0.34
CA ASP A 230 8.20 -0.14 -0.12
C ASP A 230 7.93 -0.73 -1.51
N ASN A 231 6.68 -0.75 -1.96
CA ASN A 231 6.32 -1.21 -3.31
C ASN A 231 6.65 -0.17 -4.40
N TRP A 232 7.33 0.91 -4.04
CA TRP A 232 7.72 1.98 -4.97
C TRP A 232 9.23 2.18 -4.94
N ARG A 233 9.78 2.35 -6.14
CA ARG A 233 11.08 3.01 -6.35
C ARG A 233 10.87 4.27 -7.14
N TRP A 234 11.90 5.08 -7.19
CA TRP A 234 11.83 6.38 -7.84
C TRP A 234 13.08 6.63 -8.66
N LEU A 235 12.91 6.90 -9.94
CA LEU A 235 13.99 7.29 -10.82
C LEU A 235 14.14 8.81 -10.78
N ALA A 236 15.34 9.31 -10.47
CA ALA A 236 15.62 10.73 -10.47
C ALA A 236 15.87 11.23 -11.89
N LYS A 237 15.09 12.21 -12.35
CA LYS A 237 15.32 12.91 -13.61
C LYS A 237 15.72 14.36 -13.32
N LYS A 238 16.93 14.76 -13.72
CA LYS A 238 17.45 16.11 -13.53
C LYS A 238 17.28 16.95 -14.79
N GLU A 239 16.60 18.08 -14.70
CA GLU A 239 16.40 19.01 -15.81
C GLU A 239 16.48 20.45 -15.31
N LYS A 240 17.34 21.27 -15.94
CA LYS A 240 17.45 22.73 -15.65
C LYS A 240 17.62 23.09 -14.16
N GLY A 241 18.29 22.23 -13.39
CA GLY A 241 18.53 22.44 -11.95
C GLY A 241 17.44 21.84 -11.04
N GLU A 242 16.30 21.43 -11.58
CA GLU A 242 15.25 20.73 -10.84
C GLU A 242 15.44 19.20 -10.93
N THR A 243 15.02 18.49 -9.88
CA THR A 243 14.95 17.03 -9.86
C THR A 243 13.50 16.58 -9.76
N THR A 244 13.02 15.84 -10.77
CA THR A 244 11.71 15.17 -10.72
C THR A 244 11.90 13.67 -10.51
N TYR A 245 11.29 13.14 -9.44
CA TYR A 245 11.25 11.71 -9.16
C TYR A 245 10.07 11.04 -9.87
N ILE A 246 10.40 10.14 -10.80
CA ILE A 246 9.44 9.34 -11.55
C ILE A 246 9.12 8.07 -10.76
N PRO A 247 7.84 7.76 -10.47
CA PRO A 247 7.47 6.54 -9.76
C PRO A 247 7.75 5.29 -10.60
N VAL A 248 8.29 4.28 -9.93
CA VAL A 248 8.60 2.95 -10.48
C VAL A 248 7.94 1.91 -9.56
N PRO A 249 6.66 1.58 -9.81
CA PRO A 249 5.97 0.58 -9.02
C PRO A 249 6.62 -0.81 -9.14
N ARG A 250 6.65 -1.54 -8.03
CA ARG A 250 7.11 -2.94 -7.94
C ARG A 250 6.09 -3.80 -7.21
N ASP A 251 6.39 -5.09 -7.11
CA ASP A 251 5.64 -6.08 -6.32
C ASP A 251 4.13 -6.07 -6.61
N ARG A 252 3.79 -6.34 -7.87
CA ARG A 252 2.41 -6.32 -8.39
C ARG A 252 1.72 -7.69 -8.30
N ASP A 253 1.94 -8.43 -7.21
CA ASP A 253 1.43 -9.80 -7.01
C ASP A 253 0.21 -9.91 -6.08
N LYS A 254 -0.33 -8.76 -5.62
CA LYS A 254 -1.53 -8.66 -4.75
C LYS A 254 -2.81 -8.23 -5.48
N VAL A 255 -2.79 -8.27 -6.81
CA VAL A 255 -3.96 -7.94 -7.65
C VAL A 255 -4.96 -9.11 -7.70
N PHE A 256 -6.21 -8.80 -8.03
CA PHE A 256 -7.30 -9.77 -8.14
C PHE A 256 -7.59 -10.56 -6.86
N TYR A 257 -7.36 -10.00 -5.67
CA TYR A 257 -7.62 -10.67 -4.40
C TYR A 257 -9.06 -11.24 -4.33
N LYS A 258 -9.22 -12.54 -4.05
CA LYS A 258 -10.51 -13.23 -4.02
C LYS A 258 -10.71 -13.96 -2.71
N THR A 259 -11.81 -13.66 -2.04
CA THR A 259 -12.20 -14.32 -0.80
C THR A 259 -13.70 -14.64 -0.80
N SER A 260 -14.08 -15.70 -0.09
CA SER A 260 -15.46 -16.12 0.11
C SER A 260 -15.60 -16.89 1.43
N GLY A 261 -16.79 -17.38 1.74
CA GLY A 261 -17.07 -18.07 3.00
C GLY A 261 -17.47 -17.13 4.13
N VAL A 262 -18.03 -17.71 5.20
CA VAL A 262 -18.65 -16.97 6.30
C VAL A 262 -17.65 -16.04 7.00
N PHE A 263 -16.47 -16.55 7.39
CA PHE A 263 -15.54 -15.75 8.18
C PHE A 263 -14.90 -14.61 7.38
N PRO A 264 -14.39 -14.82 6.16
CA PRO A 264 -13.87 -13.69 5.38
C PRO A 264 -14.96 -12.69 5.02
N TRP A 265 -16.20 -13.14 4.79
CA TRP A 265 -17.34 -12.24 4.57
C TRP A 265 -17.58 -11.34 5.78
N VAL A 266 -17.71 -11.91 6.98
CA VAL A 266 -17.87 -11.12 8.22
C VAL A 266 -16.70 -10.16 8.38
N LEU A 267 -15.46 -10.66 8.22
CA LEU A 267 -14.25 -9.85 8.38
C LEU A 267 -14.26 -8.65 7.44
N ASN A 268 -14.50 -8.83 6.14
CA ASN A 268 -14.42 -7.70 5.21
C ASN A 268 -15.62 -6.74 5.26
N HIS A 269 -16.73 -7.13 5.92
CA HIS A 269 -17.85 -6.23 6.22
C HIS A 269 -17.66 -5.48 7.54
N GLN A 270 -16.65 -5.85 8.34
CA GLN A 270 -16.17 -4.94 9.37
C GLN A 270 -15.49 -3.74 8.72
N TRP A 271 -15.92 -2.57 9.12
CA TRP A 271 -15.61 -1.28 8.52
C TRP A 271 -14.10 -0.95 8.41
N LEU A 272 -13.23 -1.37 9.35
CA LEU A 272 -11.77 -1.22 9.21
C LEU A 272 -11.09 -2.27 8.32
N LYS A 273 -11.83 -3.31 7.92
CA LYS A 273 -11.32 -4.48 7.20
C LYS A 273 -11.88 -4.57 5.79
N SER A 274 -12.56 -3.54 5.31
CA SER A 274 -13.07 -3.49 3.94
C SER A 274 -11.97 -3.39 2.87
N HIS A 275 -10.71 -3.10 3.22
CA HIS A 275 -9.57 -3.35 2.31
C HIS A 275 -9.44 -4.83 1.90
N LEU A 276 -9.94 -5.77 2.71
CA LEU A 276 -10.00 -7.19 2.40
C LEU A 276 -11.28 -7.59 1.65
N GLN A 277 -11.98 -6.65 1.03
CA GLN A 277 -13.12 -6.97 0.16
C GLN A 277 -12.64 -7.68 -1.11
N PRO A 278 -13.39 -8.67 -1.63
CA PRO A 278 -12.99 -9.40 -2.83
C PRO A 278 -13.03 -8.51 -4.08
N TYR A 279 -12.13 -8.80 -5.01
CA TYR A 279 -12.10 -8.22 -6.34
C TYR A 279 -13.39 -8.54 -7.09
N SER A 280 -14.05 -7.50 -7.57
CA SER A 280 -15.34 -7.58 -8.27
C SER A 280 -15.49 -6.42 -9.25
N GLU A 281 -16.62 -6.36 -9.95
CA GLU A 281 -16.98 -5.30 -10.89
C GLU A 281 -17.05 -3.88 -10.29
N THR A 282 -16.93 -3.74 -8.96
CA THR A 282 -16.86 -2.45 -8.28
C THR A 282 -16.00 -2.54 -7.01
N ILE A 283 -15.86 -1.43 -6.29
CA ILE A 283 -15.28 -1.37 -4.95
C ILE A 283 -16.39 -0.89 -4.03
N ARG A 284 -16.83 -1.75 -3.10
CA ARG A 284 -17.95 -1.49 -2.18
C ARG A 284 -17.66 -0.31 -1.25
N ASP A 285 -16.44 -0.26 -0.74
CA ASP A 285 -15.98 0.81 0.17
C ASP A 285 -14.64 1.33 -0.31
N VAL A 286 -14.67 2.35 -1.18
CA VAL A 286 -13.48 2.91 -1.83
C VAL A 286 -12.50 3.51 -0.81
N ASN A 287 -13.01 4.23 0.19
CA ASN A 287 -12.17 5.01 1.09
C ASN A 287 -11.31 4.10 1.98
N HIS A 288 -11.92 3.06 2.54
CA HIS A 288 -11.22 2.10 3.38
C HIS A 288 -10.56 0.99 2.57
N TRP A 289 -10.93 0.80 1.29
CA TRP A 289 -10.15 -0.06 0.41
C TRP A 289 -8.71 0.41 0.31
N ASN A 290 -8.53 1.73 0.22
CA ASN A 290 -7.22 2.39 0.19
C ASN A 290 -6.59 2.56 1.58
N PHE A 291 -6.88 1.64 2.51
CA PHE A 291 -6.34 1.74 3.87
C PHE A 291 -4.81 1.77 3.83
N ASN A 292 -4.16 0.85 3.15
CA ASN A 292 -2.69 0.76 3.13
C ASN A 292 -2.02 1.95 2.43
N GLU A 293 -2.73 2.58 1.50
CA GLU A 293 -2.24 3.63 0.61
C GLU A 293 -2.45 5.04 1.16
N ARG A 294 -3.26 5.17 2.22
CA ARG A 294 -3.69 6.45 2.79
C ARG A 294 -2.55 7.44 3.07
N TYR A 295 -1.37 6.96 3.46
CA TYR A 295 -0.23 7.84 3.76
C TYR A 295 0.51 8.24 2.49
N PHE A 296 0.84 7.26 1.66
CA PHE A 296 1.45 7.47 0.36
C PHE A 296 0.64 8.44 -0.51
N ASP A 297 -0.65 8.17 -0.69
CA ASP A 297 -1.53 8.96 -1.55
C ASP A 297 -1.71 10.40 -1.01
N ARG A 298 -1.81 10.58 0.31
CA ARG A 298 -1.89 11.91 0.93
C ARG A 298 -0.61 12.72 0.75
N TYR A 299 0.55 12.07 0.69
CA TYR A 299 1.82 12.75 0.48
C TYR A 299 2.05 13.10 -1.00
N PHE A 300 1.83 12.13 -1.90
CA PHE A 300 2.25 12.24 -3.30
C PHE A 300 1.17 12.75 -4.27
N LEU A 301 -0.07 12.99 -3.80
CA LEU A 301 -1.19 13.45 -4.64
C LEU A 301 -1.84 14.76 -4.13
N ASN A 302 -1.19 15.46 -3.21
CA ASN A 302 -1.78 16.62 -2.51
C ASN A 302 -1.85 17.91 -3.35
N GLU A 303 -1.15 17.99 -4.48
CA GLU A 303 -1.15 19.15 -5.36
C GLU A 303 -2.23 19.05 -6.46
N LEU A 304 -2.56 17.83 -6.87
CA LEU A 304 -3.44 17.59 -8.01
C LEU A 304 -4.87 18.11 -7.77
N SER A 305 -5.40 18.84 -8.75
CA SER A 305 -6.78 19.32 -8.77
C SER A 305 -7.78 18.22 -9.16
N GLU A 306 -9.08 18.49 -8.96
CA GLU A 306 -10.14 17.62 -9.49
C GLU A 306 -10.01 17.46 -11.02
N GLN A 307 -9.63 18.52 -11.73
CA GLN A 307 -9.43 18.48 -13.17
C GLN A 307 -8.25 17.59 -13.57
N ASP A 308 -7.14 17.63 -12.83
CA ASP A 308 -6.00 16.73 -13.07
C ASP A 308 -6.43 15.26 -12.86
N TRP A 309 -7.23 14.99 -11.82
CA TRP A 309 -7.77 13.65 -11.58
C TRP A 309 -8.64 13.17 -12.72
N ARG A 310 -9.59 13.98 -13.18
CA ARG A 310 -10.46 13.65 -14.31
C ARG A 310 -9.67 13.43 -15.60
N ALA A 311 -8.64 14.24 -15.85
CA ALA A 311 -7.79 14.08 -17.02
C ALA A 311 -7.05 12.72 -17.01
N GLU A 312 -6.46 12.33 -15.88
CA GLU A 312 -5.77 11.03 -15.76
C GLU A 312 -6.76 9.84 -15.79
N ILE A 313 -7.98 10.00 -15.23
CA ILE A 313 -9.05 8.99 -15.33
C ILE A 313 -9.41 8.74 -16.80
N ILE A 314 -9.69 9.81 -17.56
CA ILE A 314 -10.01 9.72 -18.99
C ILE A 314 -8.85 9.08 -19.76
N PHE A 315 -7.61 9.48 -19.45
CA PHE A 315 -6.43 8.89 -20.06
C PHE A 315 -6.38 7.37 -19.84
N VAL A 316 -6.56 6.90 -18.60
CA VAL A 316 -6.55 5.48 -18.26
C VAL A 316 -7.68 4.72 -18.95
N GLN A 317 -8.90 5.27 -18.92
CA GLN A 317 -10.06 4.65 -19.57
C GLN A 317 -9.84 4.47 -21.08
N ASN A 318 -9.28 5.47 -21.75
CA ASN A 318 -9.02 5.44 -23.19
C ASN A 318 -7.87 4.49 -23.57
N LYS A 319 -6.82 4.43 -22.76
CA LYS A 319 -5.63 3.61 -23.07
C LYS A 319 -5.82 2.13 -22.73
N LEU A 320 -6.66 1.80 -21.76
CA LEU A 320 -7.01 0.42 -21.44
C LEU A 320 -8.18 -0.09 -22.28
N SER A 321 -8.01 -0.15 -23.61
CA SER A 321 -9.04 -0.66 -24.52
C SER A 321 -9.39 -2.13 -24.23
N ASN A 322 -10.55 -2.60 -24.71
CA ASN A 322 -10.95 -4.01 -24.57
C ASN A 322 -9.90 -4.97 -25.17
N GLU A 323 -9.24 -4.55 -26.25
CA GLU A 323 -8.16 -5.32 -26.87
C GLU A 323 -6.92 -5.39 -25.96
N VAL A 324 -6.48 -4.25 -25.40
CA VAL A 324 -5.34 -4.20 -24.47
C VAL A 324 -5.61 -5.10 -23.27
N ILE A 325 -6.81 -5.03 -22.70
CA ILE A 325 -7.24 -5.89 -21.58
C ILE A 325 -7.18 -7.36 -22.00
N ALA A 326 -7.82 -7.72 -23.11
CA ALA A 326 -7.84 -9.11 -23.58
C ALA A 326 -6.41 -9.66 -23.81
N ASN A 327 -5.52 -8.84 -24.40
CA ASN A 327 -4.14 -9.23 -24.65
C ASN A 327 -3.30 -9.34 -23.38
N ALA A 328 -3.60 -8.54 -22.35
CA ALA A 328 -2.96 -8.65 -21.04
C ALA A 328 -3.28 -10.01 -20.39
N PHE A 329 -4.54 -10.44 -20.41
CA PHE A 329 -4.94 -11.72 -19.79
C PHE A 329 -4.44 -12.95 -20.55
N LYS A 330 -4.17 -12.85 -21.86
CA LYS A 330 -3.50 -13.91 -22.64
C LYS A 330 -2.06 -14.19 -22.20
N LYS A 331 -1.48 -13.37 -21.32
CA LYS A 331 -0.16 -13.65 -20.71
C LYS A 331 -0.22 -14.71 -19.61
N MET A 332 -1.40 -15.02 -19.08
CA MET A 332 -1.56 -16.14 -18.16
C MET A 332 -1.43 -17.47 -18.92
N PRO A 333 -1.03 -18.56 -18.26
CA PRO A 333 -1.09 -19.89 -18.86
C PRO A 333 -2.51 -20.23 -19.33
N ASP A 334 -2.65 -20.87 -20.49
CA ASP A 334 -3.95 -21.16 -21.11
C ASP A 334 -4.92 -21.92 -20.19
N THR A 335 -4.40 -22.86 -19.38
CA THR A 335 -5.20 -23.62 -18.40
C THR A 335 -5.78 -22.71 -17.33
N ILE A 336 -5.02 -21.71 -16.89
CA ILE A 336 -5.44 -20.73 -15.89
C ILE A 336 -6.38 -19.71 -16.51
N PHE A 337 -6.09 -19.22 -17.72
CA PHE A 337 -6.98 -18.33 -18.46
C PHE A 337 -8.37 -18.92 -18.66
N LYS A 338 -8.48 -20.23 -18.98
CA LYS A 338 -9.77 -20.93 -19.09
C LYS A 338 -10.56 -20.95 -17.78
N LEU A 339 -9.90 -20.95 -16.61
CA LEU A 339 -10.54 -21.03 -15.30
C LEU A 339 -11.00 -19.68 -14.76
N SER A 340 -10.24 -18.61 -14.99
CA SER A 340 -10.51 -17.29 -14.37
C SER A 340 -10.57 -16.11 -15.34
N GLY A 341 -10.10 -16.27 -16.59
CA GLY A 341 -9.90 -15.16 -17.52
C GLY A 341 -11.18 -14.38 -17.82
N ALA A 342 -12.30 -15.05 -18.10
CA ALA A 342 -13.57 -14.38 -18.40
C ALA A 342 -14.12 -13.55 -17.23
N GLU A 343 -14.06 -14.08 -16.00
CA GLU A 343 -14.48 -13.36 -14.80
C GLU A 343 -13.59 -12.14 -14.55
N LEU A 344 -12.27 -12.30 -14.62
CA LEU A 344 -11.32 -11.23 -14.36
C LEU A 344 -11.36 -10.13 -15.42
N ILE A 345 -11.51 -10.48 -16.70
CA ILE A 345 -11.71 -9.50 -17.78
C ILE A 345 -12.98 -8.70 -17.54
N ARG A 346 -14.10 -9.36 -17.19
CA ARG A 346 -15.37 -8.67 -16.89
C ARG A 346 -15.22 -7.69 -15.73
N ASN A 347 -14.62 -8.13 -14.62
CA ASN A 347 -14.38 -7.30 -13.44
C ASN A 347 -13.50 -6.09 -13.77
N LEU A 348 -12.37 -6.31 -14.46
CA LEU A 348 -11.42 -5.27 -14.82
C LEU A 348 -12.05 -4.22 -15.76
N THR A 349 -12.75 -4.70 -16.79
CA THR A 349 -13.49 -3.86 -17.74
C THR A 349 -14.52 -3.00 -17.00
N SER A 350 -15.31 -3.60 -16.11
CA SER A 350 -16.31 -2.87 -15.33
C SER A 350 -15.68 -1.80 -14.42
N ARG A 351 -14.55 -2.10 -13.77
CA ARG A 351 -13.84 -1.12 -12.95
C ARG A 351 -13.25 0.02 -13.76
N ARG A 352 -12.67 -0.26 -14.93
CA ARG A 352 -12.24 0.78 -15.87
C ARG A 352 -13.41 1.68 -16.25
N ASP A 353 -14.56 1.11 -16.61
CA ASP A 353 -15.72 1.89 -17.05
C ASP A 353 -16.31 2.75 -15.91
N LYS A 354 -16.24 2.26 -14.67
CA LYS A 354 -16.68 2.97 -13.45
C LYS A 354 -15.59 3.85 -12.82
N LEU A 355 -14.40 3.96 -13.43
CA LEU A 355 -13.23 4.56 -12.80
C LEU A 355 -13.47 6.02 -12.38
N ASP A 356 -14.26 6.80 -13.13
CA ASP A 356 -14.64 8.16 -12.74
C ASP A 356 -15.32 8.19 -11.37
N GLY A 357 -16.36 7.39 -11.15
CA GLY A 357 -17.07 7.35 -9.88
C GLY A 357 -16.18 6.87 -8.73
N LEU A 358 -15.41 5.80 -8.95
CA LEU A 358 -14.52 5.21 -7.93
C LEU A 358 -13.40 6.18 -7.53
N ALA A 359 -12.66 6.71 -8.51
CA ALA A 359 -11.53 7.59 -8.25
C ALA A 359 -11.97 8.95 -7.72
N MET A 360 -13.09 9.51 -8.22
CA MET A 360 -13.59 10.80 -7.72
C MET A 360 -14.15 10.71 -6.30
N GLN A 361 -14.71 9.56 -5.88
CA GLN A 361 -15.03 9.33 -4.48
C GLN A 361 -13.77 9.42 -3.61
N TYR A 362 -12.69 8.80 -4.05
CA TYR A 362 -11.43 8.80 -3.31
C TYR A 362 -10.74 10.17 -3.30
N TYR A 363 -10.73 10.89 -4.42
CA TYR A 363 -10.24 12.28 -4.50
C TYR A 363 -10.90 13.16 -3.43
N ARG A 364 -12.24 13.09 -3.33
CA ARG A 364 -12.99 13.86 -2.33
C ARG A 364 -12.56 13.47 -0.93
N PHE A 365 -12.41 12.18 -0.63
CA PHE A 365 -11.95 11.69 0.66
C PHE A 365 -10.54 12.19 1.03
N LEU A 366 -9.59 12.15 0.09
CA LEU A 366 -8.24 12.71 0.31
C LEU A 366 -8.31 14.22 0.55
N SER A 367 -9.22 14.91 -0.13
CA SER A 367 -9.36 16.37 -0.11
C SER A 367 -10.16 16.94 1.06
N ILE A 368 -10.72 16.11 1.97
CA ILE A 368 -11.43 16.62 3.16
C ILE A 368 -10.48 17.38 4.10
N ASN A 369 -9.33 16.77 4.39
CA ASN A 369 -8.26 17.35 5.20
C ASN A 369 -6.95 17.21 4.44
N VAL A 370 -6.32 18.33 4.08
CA VAL A 370 -5.13 18.33 3.24
C VAL A 370 -3.96 18.94 3.99
N ASP A 371 -2.88 18.17 4.06
CA ASP A 371 -1.59 18.63 4.57
C ASP A 371 -0.73 19.04 3.36
N VAL A 372 -0.14 20.23 3.42
CA VAL A 372 0.73 20.80 2.41
C VAL A 372 2.08 21.08 3.07
N PRO A 373 3.01 20.11 3.06
CA PRO A 373 4.38 20.35 3.50
C PRO A 373 5.15 21.13 2.42
N ALA A 374 5.89 22.15 2.84
CA ALA A 374 6.93 22.78 2.03
C ALA A 374 8.26 22.04 2.20
N SER A 375 9.39 22.75 2.20
CA SER A 375 10.74 22.18 2.31
C SER A 375 11.51 22.78 3.48
N ASP A 376 12.72 22.32 3.73
CA ASP A 376 13.64 22.90 4.72
C ASP A 376 14.36 24.15 4.15
N LYS A 377 13.77 24.79 3.11
CA LYS A 377 14.26 26.02 2.47
C LYS A 377 13.28 27.15 2.76
N LYS A 378 13.68 28.38 2.41
CA LYS A 378 12.85 29.57 2.60
C LYS A 378 11.75 29.62 1.55
N GLU A 379 10.50 29.62 1.98
CA GLU A 379 9.32 29.70 1.15
C GLU A 379 8.43 30.92 1.46
N PHE A 380 7.78 31.44 0.41
CA PHE A 380 6.71 32.43 0.51
C PHE A 380 5.37 31.74 0.22
N PHE A 381 4.50 31.70 1.21
CA PHE A 381 3.15 31.16 1.13
C PHE A 381 2.15 32.28 0.85
N GLU A 382 1.49 32.22 -0.29
CA GLU A 382 0.40 33.11 -0.66
C GLU A 382 -0.92 32.36 -0.49
N VAL A 383 -1.74 32.81 0.47
CA VAL A 383 -3.04 32.22 0.78
C VAL A 383 -4.14 33.23 0.52
N ILE A 384 -4.96 32.96 -0.49
CA ILE A 384 -5.98 33.88 -0.98
C ILE A 384 -7.36 33.29 -0.73
N ASN A 385 -8.14 33.92 0.15
CA ASN A 385 -9.57 33.66 0.25
C ASN A 385 -10.29 34.35 -0.92
N LYS A 386 -10.84 33.56 -1.84
CA LYS A 386 -11.59 34.07 -3.00
C LYS A 386 -13.01 34.47 -2.60
N ASP A 387 -13.62 35.33 -3.40
CA ASP A 387 -14.99 35.84 -3.17
C ASP A 387 -16.08 34.76 -3.09
N ASN A 388 -15.84 33.62 -3.73
CA ASN A 388 -16.74 32.45 -3.73
C ASN A 388 -16.52 31.52 -2.53
N GLY A 389 -15.61 31.86 -1.61
CA GLY A 389 -15.26 31.05 -0.44
C GLY A 389 -14.18 30.00 -0.69
N ASP A 390 -13.66 29.89 -1.92
CA ASP A 390 -12.52 29.03 -2.23
C ASP A 390 -11.25 29.54 -1.55
N LEU A 391 -10.37 28.61 -1.17
CA LEU A 391 -9.05 28.91 -0.65
C LEU A 391 -8.02 28.58 -1.72
N HIS A 392 -7.35 29.59 -2.26
CA HIS A 392 -6.27 29.39 -3.21
C HIS A 392 -4.92 29.52 -2.51
N ILE A 393 -4.07 28.51 -2.65
CA ILE A 393 -2.75 28.47 -2.05
C ILE A 393 -1.72 28.39 -3.17
N LYS A 394 -0.73 29.29 -3.10
CA LYS A 394 0.50 29.20 -3.88
C LYS A 394 1.70 29.23 -2.94
N ILE A 395 2.73 28.47 -3.29
CA ILE A 395 4.01 28.48 -2.56
C ILE A 395 5.10 28.80 -3.58
N HIS A 396 5.88 29.83 -3.30
CA HIS A 396 7.05 30.22 -4.08
C HIS A 396 8.31 29.97 -3.26
N ASN A 397 9.41 29.60 -3.90
CA ASN A 397 10.70 29.65 -3.20
C ASN A 397 11.14 31.11 -3.02
N ILE A 398 11.91 31.38 -1.98
CA ILE A 398 12.62 32.64 -1.79
C ILE A 398 14.07 32.42 -2.26
N ASN A 399 14.47 33.18 -3.28
CA ASN A 399 15.82 33.03 -3.83
C ASN A 399 16.89 33.67 -2.93
N LYS A 400 18.17 33.50 -3.28
CA LYS A 400 19.31 34.05 -2.52
C LYS A 400 19.31 35.58 -2.40
N GLU A 401 18.56 36.29 -3.26
CA GLU A 401 18.41 37.75 -3.23
C GLU A 401 17.21 38.20 -2.37
N GLY A 402 16.49 37.26 -1.73
CA GLY A 402 15.31 37.55 -0.92
C GLY A 402 14.05 37.86 -1.74
N LYS A 403 14.03 37.55 -3.05
CA LYS A 403 12.87 37.76 -3.92
C LYS A 403 12.07 36.47 -4.10
N HIS A 404 10.76 36.63 -4.33
CA HIS A 404 9.88 35.52 -4.69
C HIS A 404 10.32 34.96 -6.04
N GLY A 405 10.67 33.68 -6.07
CA GLY A 405 11.14 32.98 -7.25
C GLY A 405 10.06 32.11 -7.88
N ARG A 406 10.46 30.89 -8.20
CA ARG A 406 9.68 29.87 -8.91
C ARG A 406 8.49 29.41 -8.07
N LEU A 407 7.38 29.11 -8.75
CA LEU A 407 6.22 28.44 -8.16
C LEU A 407 6.57 26.97 -7.85
N VAL A 408 6.37 26.57 -6.59
CA VAL A 408 6.64 25.23 -6.06
C VAL A 408 5.35 24.42 -5.90
N TYR A 409 4.26 25.09 -5.50
CA TYR A 409 2.96 24.46 -5.29
C TYR A 409 1.84 25.42 -5.68
N SER A 410 0.76 24.91 -6.28
CA SER A 410 -0.46 25.69 -6.50
C SER A 410 -1.71 24.82 -6.50
N ARG A 411 -2.68 25.15 -5.62
CA ARG A 411 -3.98 24.47 -5.60
C ARG A 411 -5.11 25.40 -5.16
N THR A 412 -6.31 25.18 -5.69
CA THR A 412 -7.54 25.81 -5.18
C THR A 412 -8.37 24.75 -4.46
N PHE A 413 -8.79 25.04 -3.23
CA PHE A 413 -9.64 24.20 -2.41
C PHE A 413 -11.03 24.80 -2.30
N THR A 414 -12.06 23.97 -2.43
CA THR A 414 -13.46 24.39 -2.33
C THR A 414 -14.07 23.96 -0.99
N PRO A 415 -14.88 24.80 -0.34
CA PRO A 415 -15.46 24.51 0.98
C PRO A 415 -16.48 23.36 0.96
N ASP A 416 -17.04 23.03 -0.20
CA ASP A 416 -17.95 21.89 -0.37
C ASP A 416 -17.26 20.57 -0.05
N ILE A 417 -16.01 20.41 -0.48
CA ILE A 417 -15.22 19.20 -0.32
C ILE A 417 -14.26 19.34 0.88
N THR A 418 -13.49 20.43 0.91
CA THR A 418 -12.37 20.62 1.83
C THR A 418 -12.89 21.26 3.12
N LYS A 419 -12.50 20.69 4.27
CA LYS A 419 -12.86 21.20 5.59
C LYS A 419 -11.68 21.79 6.34
N GLU A 420 -10.47 21.32 6.04
CA GLU A 420 -9.25 21.79 6.69
C GLU A 420 -8.05 21.73 5.74
N VAL A 421 -7.27 22.80 5.70
CA VAL A 421 -5.94 22.82 5.05
C VAL A 421 -4.89 23.16 6.09
N ARG A 422 -3.79 22.40 6.08
CA ARG A 422 -2.66 22.55 7.01
C ARG A 422 -1.40 22.83 6.21
N LEU A 423 -0.87 24.04 6.34
CA LEU A 423 0.39 24.44 5.73
C LEU A 423 1.51 24.19 6.74
N TYR A 424 2.56 23.49 6.33
CA TYR A 424 3.75 23.28 7.15
C TYR A 424 4.95 23.96 6.48
N GLY A 425 5.54 24.94 7.17
CA GLY A 425 6.78 25.62 6.77
C GLY A 425 8.01 24.73 6.84
N MET A 426 8.03 23.79 7.78
CA MET A 426 9.14 22.84 8.01
C MET A 426 10.39 23.52 8.58
N ALA A 427 11.23 24.18 7.78
CA ALA A 427 12.41 24.92 8.22
C ALA A 427 12.75 26.02 7.22
N GLY A 428 13.72 26.88 7.54
CA GLY A 428 13.94 28.12 6.81
C GLY A 428 13.08 29.26 7.38
N GLU A 429 13.50 30.50 7.09
CA GLU A 429 12.75 31.69 7.47
C GLU A 429 11.60 31.91 6.48
N ASP A 430 10.43 31.38 6.81
CA ASP A 430 9.26 31.40 5.93
C ASP A 430 8.41 32.66 6.10
N ILE A 431 7.69 33.00 5.03
CA ILE A 431 6.74 34.11 5.04
C ILE A 431 5.36 33.59 4.65
N PHE A 432 4.40 33.70 5.57
CA PHE A 432 3.00 33.35 5.36
C PHE A 432 2.17 34.62 5.16
N ASN A 433 1.72 34.86 3.93
CA ASN A 433 0.81 35.93 3.59
C ASN A 433 -0.61 35.39 3.40
N VAL A 434 -1.56 35.87 4.21
CA VAL A 434 -2.98 35.48 4.11
C VAL A 434 -3.82 36.72 3.81
N GLU A 435 -4.53 36.67 2.69
CA GLU A 435 -5.34 37.76 2.16
C GLU A 435 -6.74 37.31 1.71
N GLY A 436 -7.55 38.29 1.32
CA GLY A 436 -8.93 38.11 0.86
C GLY A 436 -9.96 38.73 1.79
N ASP A 437 -10.92 39.45 1.20
CA ASP A 437 -11.90 40.27 1.92
C ASP A 437 -13.08 39.46 2.48
N LYS A 438 -13.27 38.23 1.99
CA LYS A 438 -14.30 37.29 2.46
C LYS A 438 -13.66 36.06 3.09
N GLY A 439 -14.30 35.53 4.13
CA GLY A 439 -13.82 34.33 4.80
C GLY A 439 -14.14 33.06 4.02
N SER A 440 -13.21 32.10 4.03
CA SER A 440 -13.49 30.74 3.59
C SER A 440 -14.14 29.92 4.71
N GLY A 441 -15.04 29.00 4.36
CA GLY A 441 -15.53 27.97 5.28
C GLY A 441 -14.48 26.90 5.62
N ILE A 442 -13.34 26.92 4.93
CA ILE A 442 -12.22 26.00 5.13
C ILE A 442 -11.40 26.46 6.34
N LYS A 443 -11.13 25.55 7.27
CA LYS A 443 -10.25 25.85 8.39
C LYS A 443 -8.79 25.85 7.95
N LEU A 444 -8.13 27.00 8.09
CA LEU A 444 -6.70 27.12 7.82
C LEU A 444 -5.87 26.93 9.09
N ARG A 445 -4.88 26.04 9.03
CA ARG A 445 -3.80 25.91 10.01
C ARG A 445 -2.48 26.22 9.33
N ILE A 446 -1.70 27.08 9.96
CA ILE A 446 -0.34 27.43 9.56
C ILE A 446 0.56 26.92 10.66
N ILE A 447 1.49 26.06 10.31
CA ILE A 447 2.48 25.47 11.20
C ILE A 447 3.83 25.98 10.70
N GLY A 448 4.52 26.75 11.55
CA GLY A 448 5.85 27.27 11.25
C GLY A 448 6.92 26.19 11.23
N GLY A 449 8.18 26.61 11.28
CA GLY A 449 9.34 25.76 11.11
C GLY A 449 10.34 25.74 12.27
N GLY A 450 11.55 25.28 12.00
CA GLY A 450 12.66 25.31 12.96
C GLY A 450 13.31 26.69 13.12
N ASP A 451 13.11 27.59 12.16
CA ASP A 451 13.72 28.92 12.11
C ASP A 451 12.66 30.02 12.35
N SER A 452 13.07 31.30 12.26
CA SER A 452 12.18 32.42 12.50
C SER A 452 11.27 32.72 11.32
N ASP A 453 9.97 32.70 11.55
CA ASP A 453 8.92 32.88 10.53
C ASP A 453 8.20 34.22 10.65
N LYS A 454 7.62 34.66 9.53
CA LYS A 454 6.77 35.85 9.45
C LYS A 454 5.34 35.49 9.04
N PHE A 455 4.37 35.98 9.81
CA PHE A 455 2.94 35.73 9.59
C PHE A 455 2.20 37.03 9.31
N ASP A 456 2.04 37.37 8.03
CA ASP A 456 1.33 38.53 7.54
C ASP A 456 -0.13 38.17 7.26
N ILE A 457 -1.02 38.42 8.24
CA ILE A 457 -2.45 38.13 8.14
C ILE A 457 -3.22 39.44 7.96
N ASN A 458 -3.93 39.60 6.84
CA ASN A 458 -4.74 40.79 6.61
C ASN A 458 -5.78 40.99 7.73
N PRO A 459 -5.91 42.21 8.29
CA PRO A 459 -6.90 42.49 9.32
C PRO A 459 -8.32 42.21 8.85
N GLY A 460 -9.14 41.62 9.73
CA GLY A 460 -10.56 41.41 9.43
C GLY A 460 -10.90 40.18 8.58
N ILE A 461 -9.94 39.30 8.29
CA ILE A 461 -10.23 37.99 7.66
C ILE A 461 -11.27 37.24 8.48
N ALA A 462 -12.38 36.89 7.82
CA ALA A 462 -13.39 36.02 8.41
C ALA A 462 -12.86 34.57 8.53
N ASN A 463 -13.15 33.91 9.65
CA ASN A 463 -12.57 32.62 10.07
C ASN A 463 -11.03 32.64 10.27
N LYS A 464 -10.61 33.32 11.33
CA LYS A 464 -9.20 33.44 11.77
C LYS A 464 -8.39 32.13 11.65
N PRO A 465 -7.22 32.15 10.99
CA PRO A 465 -6.36 30.98 10.93
C PRO A 465 -5.82 30.60 12.31
N PHE A 466 -5.48 29.32 12.47
CA PHE A 466 -4.67 28.88 13.60
C PHE A 466 -3.20 28.93 13.23
N ILE A 467 -2.38 29.56 14.06
CA ILE A 467 -0.92 29.64 13.87
C ILE A 467 -0.26 28.84 14.99
N TYR A 468 0.56 27.87 14.60
CA TYR A 468 1.36 27.02 15.48
C TYR A 468 2.81 27.34 15.26
N ASP A 469 3.52 27.69 16.34
CA ASP A 469 4.94 27.94 16.24
C ASP A 469 5.64 27.94 17.61
N ARG A 470 6.98 28.01 17.57
CA ARG A 470 7.86 28.23 18.70
C ARG A 470 7.57 29.57 19.36
N ALA A 471 7.42 29.56 20.68
CA ALA A 471 7.24 30.76 21.49
C ALA A 471 8.57 31.43 21.89
N ASP A 472 9.68 30.76 21.63
CA ASP A 472 11.04 31.14 22.01
C ASP A 472 11.95 31.47 20.82
N GLU A 473 11.42 31.43 19.59
CA GLU A 473 12.07 31.93 18.39
C GLU A 473 11.64 33.38 18.07
N ALA A 474 12.41 34.07 17.24
CA ALA A 474 12.20 35.48 16.89
C ALA A 474 11.12 35.68 15.80
N ASN A 475 9.99 34.99 15.96
CA ASN A 475 8.86 34.98 15.03
C ASN A 475 8.09 36.32 15.01
N SER A 476 7.63 36.73 13.83
CA SER A 476 6.78 37.91 13.64
C SER A 476 5.31 37.49 13.53
N PHE A 477 4.58 37.56 14.64
CA PHE A 477 3.17 37.18 14.71
C PHE A 477 2.18 38.33 14.45
N PRO A 478 0.99 38.05 13.89
CA PRO A 478 -0.09 39.01 13.81
C PRO A 478 -0.73 39.24 15.19
N SER A 479 -1.62 40.22 15.27
CA SER A 479 -2.46 40.42 16.44
C SER A 479 -3.33 39.18 16.73
N ARG A 480 -3.58 38.88 18.01
CA ARG A 480 -4.53 37.84 18.45
C ARG A 480 -5.98 38.12 17.99
N LYS A 481 -6.26 39.35 17.55
CA LYS A 481 -7.53 39.71 16.92
C LYS A 481 -7.66 39.12 15.51
N ASP A 482 -6.57 38.81 14.83
CA ASP A 482 -6.58 38.34 13.43
C ASP A 482 -6.25 36.85 13.32
N ALA A 483 -5.55 36.27 14.31
CA ALA A 483 -5.22 34.84 14.32
C ALA A 483 -5.38 34.15 15.70
N ARG A 484 -5.57 32.83 15.68
CA ARG A 484 -5.60 31.96 16.87
C ARG A 484 -4.21 31.37 17.12
N LEU A 485 -3.40 32.06 17.92
CA LEU A 485 -2.03 31.64 18.22
C LEU A 485 -1.99 30.42 19.18
N ARG A 486 -1.24 29.39 18.79
CA ARG A 486 -0.99 28.12 19.50
C ARG A 486 0.52 27.91 19.63
N LEU A 487 1.14 28.74 20.46
CA LEU A 487 2.59 28.80 20.62
C LEU A 487 3.07 27.90 21.77
N ALA A 488 4.23 27.27 21.60
CA ALA A 488 4.88 26.46 22.63
C ALA A 488 6.41 26.51 22.54
N LYS A 489 7.12 26.18 23.62
CA LYS A 489 8.59 26.04 23.63
C LYS A 489 9.07 24.62 23.30
N ASP A 490 8.16 23.72 22.89
CA ASP A 490 8.47 22.35 22.50
C ASP A 490 8.43 22.24 20.96
N THR A 491 9.42 21.60 20.35
CA THR A 491 9.57 21.54 18.89
C THR A 491 8.48 20.67 18.28
N ALA A 492 7.83 19.83 19.08
CA ALA A 492 6.64 19.08 18.71
C ALA A 492 5.48 19.99 18.22
N VAL A 493 5.49 21.30 18.53
CA VAL A 493 4.50 22.25 17.99
C VAL A 493 4.61 22.42 16.47
N ASN A 494 5.77 22.18 15.88
CA ASN A 494 6.01 22.29 14.44
C ASN A 494 6.17 20.92 13.75
N TYR A 495 6.08 19.83 14.51
CA TYR A 495 6.26 18.48 13.97
C TYR A 495 5.23 18.13 12.88
N TYR A 496 5.74 17.71 11.73
CA TYR A 496 5.00 17.12 10.63
C TYR A 496 5.12 15.60 10.66
N ASP A 497 4.00 14.91 10.87
CA ASP A 497 3.91 13.47 10.78
C ASP A 497 3.11 13.06 9.53
N LYS A 498 3.83 12.60 8.51
CA LYS A 498 3.26 12.07 7.27
C LYS A 498 2.35 10.85 7.48
N ASN A 499 2.42 10.20 8.65
CA ASN A 499 1.64 9.03 9.01
C ASN A 499 0.50 9.34 10.01
N ALA A 500 0.19 10.61 10.28
CA ALA A 500 -0.79 11.03 11.29
C ALA A 500 -2.25 10.74 10.92
N PHE A 501 -2.56 10.43 9.66
CA PHE A 501 -3.94 10.20 9.25
C PHE A 501 -4.52 8.91 9.87
N LEU A 502 -5.62 9.07 10.60
CA LEU A 502 -6.42 7.98 11.14
C LEU A 502 -7.85 8.07 10.59
N TYR A 503 -8.45 6.92 10.31
CA TYR A 503 -9.86 6.85 9.94
C TYR A 503 -10.75 7.09 11.16
N ASP A 504 -11.81 7.85 10.94
CA ASP A 504 -12.97 7.83 11.82
C ASP A 504 -13.51 6.41 11.95
N ARG A 505 -14.09 6.14 13.11
CA ARG A 505 -14.45 4.82 13.56
C ARG A 505 -15.92 4.69 13.92
N SER A 506 -16.60 3.68 13.39
CA SER A 506 -17.95 3.37 13.86
C SER A 506 -18.37 1.94 13.57
N GLY A 507 -18.97 1.25 14.53
CA GLY A 507 -19.45 -0.10 14.30
C GLY A 507 -20.05 -0.78 15.50
N ILE A 508 -20.61 -1.96 15.25
CA ILE A 508 -21.22 -2.83 16.27
C ILE A 508 -20.11 -3.53 17.05
N LEU A 509 -20.26 -3.56 18.37
CA LEU A 509 -19.46 -4.35 19.29
C LEU A 509 -20.32 -5.48 19.86
N PHE A 510 -19.70 -6.60 20.20
CA PHE A 510 -20.37 -7.70 20.87
C PHE A 510 -19.45 -8.32 21.91
N ASN A 511 -20.02 -8.72 23.04
CA ASN A 511 -19.29 -9.38 24.11
C ASN A 511 -20.17 -10.49 24.70
N VAL A 512 -19.58 -11.66 24.91
CA VAL A 512 -20.19 -12.76 25.64
C VAL A 512 -19.31 -13.07 26.83
N ASN A 513 -19.90 -13.06 28.00
CA ASN A 513 -19.21 -13.41 29.23
C ASN A 513 -20.05 -14.40 30.03
N TYR A 514 -19.41 -15.14 30.93
CA TYR A 514 -20.08 -16.01 31.88
C TYR A 514 -19.38 -15.92 33.22
N ASN A 515 -20.15 -15.71 34.28
CA ASN A 515 -19.69 -15.95 35.63
C ASN A 515 -20.82 -16.55 36.47
N ILE A 516 -20.47 -17.13 37.62
CA ILE A 516 -21.39 -17.90 38.47
C ILE A 516 -22.51 -17.00 39.03
N ASP A 517 -22.21 -15.73 39.34
CA ASP A 517 -23.15 -14.82 40.01
C ASP A 517 -24.14 -14.14 39.05
N GLN A 518 -23.72 -13.87 37.81
CA GLN A 518 -24.50 -13.14 36.80
C GLN A 518 -24.94 -14.05 35.65
N GLY A 519 -24.58 -15.33 35.69
CA GLY A 519 -24.84 -16.28 34.61
C GLY A 519 -24.19 -15.85 33.29
N LEU A 520 -24.80 -16.30 32.20
CA LEU A 520 -24.45 -15.85 30.85
C LEU A 520 -24.82 -14.37 30.68
N GLN A 521 -23.87 -13.60 30.16
CA GLN A 521 -23.99 -12.18 29.83
C GLN A 521 -23.83 -12.01 28.33
N LEU A 522 -24.81 -11.35 27.72
CA LEU A 522 -24.80 -11.01 26.30
C LEU A 522 -24.84 -9.50 26.19
N ALA A 523 -23.78 -8.90 25.66
CA ALA A 523 -23.72 -7.46 25.45
C ALA A 523 -23.60 -7.13 23.96
N GLY A 524 -24.51 -6.29 23.49
CA GLY A 524 -24.40 -5.61 22.19
C GLY A 524 -24.04 -4.16 22.41
N GLY A 525 -23.15 -3.63 21.58
CA GLY A 525 -22.76 -2.23 21.66
C GLY A 525 -22.59 -1.56 20.31
N TYR A 526 -22.50 -0.23 20.33
CA TYR A 526 -22.17 0.58 19.16
C TYR A 526 -21.11 1.60 19.53
N LEU A 527 -20.04 1.65 18.74
CA LEU A 527 -18.92 2.56 18.89
C LEU A 527 -19.02 3.67 17.83
N ILE A 528 -18.71 4.90 18.22
CA ILE A 528 -18.39 6.01 17.32
C ILE A 528 -17.14 6.69 17.86
N GLU A 529 -16.05 6.67 17.12
CA GLU A 529 -14.80 7.34 17.44
C GLU A 529 -14.42 8.30 16.28
N LYS A 530 -14.14 9.55 16.61
CA LYS A 530 -13.81 10.61 15.64
C LYS A 530 -12.39 11.07 15.85
N GLN A 531 -11.66 11.19 14.75
CA GLN A 531 -10.27 11.63 14.74
C GLN A 531 -10.19 13.15 14.64
N GLY A 532 -9.08 13.73 15.09
CA GLY A 532 -8.89 15.18 15.02
C GLY A 532 -7.43 15.59 15.08
N PHE A 533 -7.15 16.78 14.57
CA PHE A 533 -5.78 17.29 14.49
C PHE A 533 -5.11 17.35 15.87
N ARG A 534 -4.02 16.59 16.04
CA ARG A 534 -3.21 16.48 17.28
C ARG A 534 -4.03 16.11 18.53
N LYS A 535 -5.00 15.22 18.33
CA LYS A 535 -5.81 14.60 19.38
C LYS A 535 -5.53 13.10 19.38
N GLU A 536 -4.88 12.62 20.43
CA GLU A 536 -4.49 11.23 20.60
C GLU A 536 -5.20 10.62 21.82
N PRO A 537 -5.69 9.37 21.76
CA PRO A 537 -5.72 8.48 20.57
C PRO A 537 -6.89 8.78 19.60
N TYR A 538 -7.73 9.76 19.92
CA TYR A 538 -8.85 10.25 19.12
C TYR A 538 -9.29 11.65 19.62
N ALA A 539 -10.19 12.33 18.90
CA ALA A 539 -10.79 13.57 19.36
C ALA A 539 -12.02 13.34 20.25
N SER A 540 -12.87 12.40 19.88
CA SER A 540 -14.02 12.00 20.70
C SER A 540 -14.36 10.52 20.47
N LYS A 541 -14.76 9.82 21.51
CA LYS A 541 -15.24 8.44 21.46
C LYS A 541 -16.56 8.32 22.21
N HIS A 542 -17.52 7.63 21.61
CA HIS A 542 -18.82 7.32 22.17
C HIS A 542 -19.03 5.80 22.10
N GLU A 543 -19.42 5.21 23.22
CA GLU A 543 -19.80 3.81 23.32
C GLU A 543 -21.18 3.70 23.94
N PHE A 544 -22.06 2.98 23.25
CA PHE A 544 -23.38 2.60 23.73
C PHE A 544 -23.38 1.10 23.94
N TRP A 545 -23.81 0.63 25.10
CA TRP A 545 -23.86 -0.79 25.42
C TRP A 545 -25.21 -1.16 26.01
N ALA A 546 -25.72 -2.32 25.61
CA ALA A 546 -26.86 -2.97 26.22
C ALA A 546 -26.42 -4.38 26.61
N ASN A 547 -26.36 -4.66 27.91
CA ASN A 547 -25.95 -5.94 28.46
C ASN A 547 -27.15 -6.63 29.11
N TYR A 548 -27.38 -7.89 28.79
CA TYR A 548 -28.37 -8.73 29.44
C TYR A 548 -27.70 -9.84 30.24
N SER A 549 -28.01 -9.91 31.54
CA SER A 549 -27.53 -10.97 32.44
C SER A 549 -28.65 -11.98 32.69
N THR A 550 -28.40 -13.25 32.35
CA THR A 550 -29.36 -14.34 32.59
C THR A 550 -29.53 -14.68 34.06
N GLY A 551 -28.47 -14.58 34.87
CA GLY A 551 -28.51 -14.87 36.30
C GLY A 551 -29.35 -13.85 37.08
N ARG A 552 -29.31 -12.57 36.67
CA ARG A 552 -30.10 -11.48 37.29
C ARG A 552 -31.40 -11.16 36.57
N GLN A 553 -31.58 -11.67 35.35
CA GLN A 553 -32.69 -11.35 34.45
C GLN A 553 -32.88 -9.83 34.24
N SER A 554 -31.78 -9.09 34.19
CA SER A 554 -31.77 -7.63 34.10
C SER A 554 -30.98 -7.13 32.89
N PHE A 555 -31.31 -5.91 32.46
CA PHE A 555 -30.55 -5.15 31.48
C PHE A 555 -29.71 -4.10 32.17
N ILE A 556 -28.50 -3.87 31.67
CA ILE A 556 -27.69 -2.70 31.99
C ILE A 556 -27.50 -1.95 30.67
N LEU A 557 -27.89 -0.67 30.65
CA LEU A 557 -27.62 0.23 29.53
C LEU A 557 -26.53 1.22 29.94
N ASP A 558 -25.46 1.24 29.16
CA ASP A 558 -24.29 2.07 29.42
C ASP A 558 -24.03 3.01 28.25
N TYR A 559 -23.79 4.27 28.58
CA TYR A 559 -23.27 5.26 27.65
C TYR A 559 -21.99 5.87 28.22
N LEU A 560 -20.90 5.72 27.48
CA LEU A 560 -19.61 6.33 27.76
C LEU A 560 -19.22 7.27 26.63
N ALA A 561 -18.91 8.51 26.95
CA ALA A 561 -18.26 9.44 26.02
C ALA A 561 -16.96 9.98 26.61
N ASP A 562 -15.91 10.00 25.79
CA ASP A 562 -14.59 10.54 26.12
C ASP A 562 -14.20 11.56 25.05
N PHE A 563 -13.96 12.81 25.48
CA PHE A 563 -13.54 13.92 24.63
C PHE A 563 -12.13 14.37 25.02
N LYS A 564 -11.18 14.23 24.10
CA LYS A 564 -9.79 14.60 24.35
C LYS A 564 -9.57 16.09 24.22
N LYS A 565 -8.86 16.69 25.18
CA LYS A 565 -8.54 18.12 25.25
C LYS A 565 -9.78 18.99 24.97
N ALA A 566 -10.89 18.69 25.64
CA ALA A 566 -12.18 19.35 25.47
C ALA A 566 -12.12 20.83 25.90
N VAL A 567 -11.44 21.10 27.02
CA VAL A 567 -11.19 22.45 27.54
C VAL A 567 -9.71 22.64 27.83
N GLY A 568 -9.02 23.39 26.96
CA GLY A 568 -7.57 23.54 27.04
C GLY A 568 -6.87 22.20 26.86
N ASN A 569 -6.08 21.78 27.85
CA ASN A 569 -5.41 20.48 27.89
C ASN A 569 -6.17 19.41 28.69
N ASN A 570 -7.37 19.72 29.20
CA ASN A 570 -8.15 18.80 30.02
C ASN A 570 -9.12 17.99 29.16
N ASP A 571 -9.21 16.70 29.45
CA ASP A 571 -10.19 15.77 28.87
C ASP A 571 -11.54 15.89 29.58
N LEU A 572 -12.62 15.46 28.92
CA LEU A 572 -13.95 15.35 29.51
C LEU A 572 -14.49 13.93 29.29
N VAL A 573 -14.87 13.27 30.38
CA VAL A 573 -15.51 11.95 30.35
C VAL A 573 -16.93 12.08 30.89
N ILE A 574 -17.90 11.53 30.15
CA ILE A 574 -19.30 11.43 30.52
C ILE A 574 -19.65 9.95 30.61
N HIS A 575 -20.12 9.51 31.77
CA HIS A 575 -20.58 8.14 31.97
C HIS A 575 -21.99 8.16 32.53
N ALA A 576 -22.94 7.61 31.77
CA ALA A 576 -24.31 7.43 32.17
C ALA A 576 -24.63 5.94 32.17
N ASN A 577 -25.11 5.46 33.31
CA ASN A 577 -25.42 4.05 33.52
C ASN A 577 -26.88 3.94 34.01
N LEU A 578 -27.64 3.05 33.37
CA LEU A 578 -28.99 2.67 33.77
C LEU A 578 -28.96 1.18 34.13
N LEU A 579 -29.17 0.89 35.42
CA LEU A 579 -29.14 -0.45 36.02
C LEU A 579 -30.52 -1.11 36.08
#